data_AF-A0A2J7ZZS2-F1
#
_entry.id   AF-A0A2J7ZZS2-F1
#
_cell.length_a   1.000
_cell.length_b   1.000
_cell.length_c   1.000
_cell.angle_alpha   90.00
_cell.angle_beta   90.00
_cell.angle_gamma   90.00
#
_symmetry.space_group_name_H-M   'P 1'
#
loop_
_entity.id
_entity.type
_entity.pdbx_description
1 polymer ?
#
loop_
_entity_poly.entity_id
_entity_poly.type
_entity_poly.pdbx_seq_one_letter_code
_entity_poly.pdbx_strand_id
1 'polypeptide(L)'
;MQSLSQRISSARPFTAVRPLPAARPMQAAGPRRAPLHIMNLRVNNVEIPNSKRIETSLQYIFGIGETTAQTVLKDAGVENKKTYELNEEEINKIRQEVEKYTTEADLRRVVANNIKRLKDIGSYRGRRHIMGLPVRGQRTKTNARTRKGKAKTVANKKKATK
;
A
#
# COMPACT_ATOMS: atom_id res chain seq x y z
N MET A 1 -60.56 -33.20 -25.11
CA MET A 1 -59.16 -33.46 -24.70
C MET A 1 -58.21 -32.95 -25.79
N GLN A 2 -57.92 -31.64 -25.80
CA GLN A 2 -57.14 -31.01 -26.89
C GLN A 2 -55.77 -30.50 -26.42
N SER A 3 -54.76 -30.92 -27.19
CA SER A 3 -53.49 -30.24 -27.53
C SER A 3 -52.52 -29.80 -26.43
N LEU A 4 -51.49 -30.63 -26.18
CA LEU A 4 -50.17 -30.20 -25.70
C LEU A 4 -49.17 -30.19 -26.87
N SER A 5 -49.44 -29.36 -27.88
CA SER A 5 -48.43 -28.94 -28.86
C SER A 5 -48.38 -27.43 -28.82
N GLN A 6 -47.36 -26.89 -28.13
CA GLN A 6 -46.84 -25.51 -28.25
C GLN A 6 -45.77 -25.29 -27.16
N ARG A 7 -44.58 -25.87 -27.34
CA ARG A 7 -43.34 -25.43 -26.67
C ARG A 7 -42.33 -24.97 -27.71
N ILE A 8 -42.73 -24.03 -28.56
CA ILE A 8 -41.81 -23.20 -29.35
C ILE A 8 -42.49 -21.86 -29.51
N SER A 9 -41.98 -20.82 -28.83
CA SER A 9 -42.17 -19.38 -29.12
C SER A 9 -42.18 -18.55 -27.83
N SER A 10 -41.00 -18.06 -27.44
CA SER A 10 -40.81 -16.69 -26.90
C SER A 10 -39.36 -16.51 -26.44
N ALA A 11 -38.43 -16.50 -27.40
CA ALA A 11 -37.16 -15.83 -27.18
C ALA A 11 -37.48 -14.36 -26.87
N ARG A 12 -37.19 -13.91 -25.65
CA ARG A 12 -37.38 -12.51 -25.26
C ARG A 12 -36.37 -11.65 -26.06
N PRO A 13 -36.81 -10.61 -26.77
CA PRO A 13 -35.90 -9.77 -27.56
C PRO A 13 -34.91 -9.04 -26.65
N PHE A 14 -33.65 -8.99 -27.08
CA PHE A 14 -32.51 -8.38 -26.39
C PHE A 14 -32.54 -6.83 -26.40
N THR A 15 -33.73 -6.21 -26.48
CA THR A 15 -33.92 -4.77 -26.69
C THR A 15 -34.52 -4.05 -25.48
N ALA A 16 -34.21 -4.51 -24.27
CA ALA A 16 -34.50 -3.75 -23.05
C ALA A 16 -33.18 -3.15 -22.52
N VAL A 17 -32.81 -1.97 -23.03
CA VAL A 17 -31.80 -1.12 -22.37
C VAL A 17 -32.38 -0.75 -21.00
N ARG A 18 -31.86 -1.37 -19.93
CA ARG A 18 -32.20 -0.95 -18.57
C ARG A 18 -31.91 0.55 -18.45
N PRO A 19 -32.86 1.39 -17.99
CA PRO A 19 -32.56 2.78 -17.73
C PRO A 19 -31.45 2.86 -16.68
N LEU A 20 -30.42 3.67 -16.98
CA LEU A 20 -29.36 3.97 -16.02
C LEU A 20 -30.01 4.56 -14.76
N PRO A 21 -29.74 4.04 -13.56
CA PRO A 21 -30.26 4.64 -12.34
C PRO A 21 -29.73 6.07 -12.23
N ALA A 22 -30.62 7.00 -11.85
CA ALA A 22 -30.28 8.40 -11.60
C ALA A 22 -29.05 8.49 -10.68
N ALA A 23 -28.13 9.40 -11.00
CA ALA A 23 -26.90 9.60 -10.24
C ALA A 23 -27.25 9.81 -8.76
N ARG A 24 -26.79 8.88 -7.90
CA ARG A 24 -26.90 9.06 -6.45
C ARG A 24 -26.22 10.39 -6.11
N PRO A 25 -26.88 11.31 -5.38
CA PRO A 25 -26.19 12.50 -4.90
C PRO A 25 -24.97 12.04 -4.13
N MET A 26 -23.78 12.55 -4.49
CA MET A 26 -22.56 12.33 -3.72
C MET A 26 -22.86 12.78 -2.29
N GLN A 27 -23.08 11.82 -1.39
CA GLN A 27 -23.16 12.11 0.03
C GLN A 27 -21.88 12.86 0.38
N ALA A 28 -22.06 14.05 0.97
CA ALA A 28 -20.99 14.92 1.39
C ALA A 28 -19.91 14.09 2.08
N ALA A 29 -18.66 14.29 1.64
CA ALA A 29 -17.50 13.64 2.23
C ALA A 29 -17.63 13.73 3.76
N GLY A 30 -17.78 12.56 4.40
CA GLY A 30 -17.85 12.47 5.86
C GLY A 30 -16.71 13.24 6.52
N PRO A 31 -16.85 13.61 7.81
CA PRO A 31 -15.92 14.51 8.46
C PRO A 31 -14.47 14.10 8.16
N ARG A 32 -13.72 15.03 7.57
CA ARG A 32 -12.27 14.88 7.38
C ARG A 32 -11.72 14.47 8.73
N ARG A 33 -11.18 13.24 8.78
CA ARG A 33 -10.67 12.55 9.97
C ARG A 33 -10.27 13.54 11.06
N ALA A 34 -10.93 13.46 12.20
CA ALA A 34 -10.64 14.27 13.37
C ALA A 34 -9.13 14.26 13.70
N PRO A 35 -8.57 15.34 14.27
CA PRO A 35 -7.20 15.34 14.76
C PRO A 35 -7.03 14.21 15.78
N LEU A 36 -6.09 13.32 15.52
CA LEU A 36 -5.83 12.14 16.34
C LEU A 36 -5.28 12.61 17.69
N HIS A 37 -6.07 12.42 18.75
CA HIS A 37 -5.62 12.61 20.12
C HIS A 37 -4.66 11.46 20.45
N ILE A 38 -3.37 11.76 20.60
CA ILE A 38 -2.31 10.78 20.88
C ILE A 38 -2.27 10.54 22.38
N MET A 39 -2.73 9.36 22.82
CA MET A 39 -2.37 8.80 24.12
C MET A 39 -1.41 7.64 23.88
N ASN A 40 -0.17 7.89 24.29
CA ASN A 40 1.08 7.15 24.15
C ASN A 40 1.00 5.64 23.85
N LEU A 41 1.22 5.28 22.58
CA LEU A 41 1.91 4.05 22.19
C LEU A 41 3.06 4.41 21.24
N ARG A 42 4.20 4.79 21.82
CA ARG A 42 5.45 4.97 21.09
C ARG A 42 6.29 3.72 21.30
N VAL A 43 6.50 2.97 20.23
CA VAL A 43 7.35 1.78 20.23
C VAL A 43 8.54 2.11 19.33
N ASN A 44 9.76 1.98 19.85
CA ASN A 44 11.02 2.21 19.13
C ASN A 44 11.06 3.54 18.36
N ASN A 45 10.68 4.63 19.02
CA ASN A 45 10.65 6.00 18.48
C ASN A 45 9.62 6.29 17.37
N VAL A 46 8.76 5.33 17.02
CA VAL A 46 7.69 5.47 16.02
C VAL A 46 6.32 5.57 16.69
N GLU A 47 5.49 6.49 16.21
CA GLU A 47 4.13 6.69 16.71
C GLU A 47 3.18 5.69 16.05
N ILE A 48 2.43 4.94 16.88
CA ILE A 48 1.45 3.97 16.40
C ILE A 48 0.04 4.59 16.46
N PRO A 49 -0.79 4.46 15.40
CA PRO A 49 -2.16 4.97 15.42
C PRO A 49 -3.07 4.14 16.34
N ASN A 50 -3.80 4.82 17.22
CA ASN A 50 -4.59 4.18 18.28
C ASN A 50 -5.95 3.60 17.82
N SER A 51 -6.47 4.04 16.67
CA SER A 51 -7.83 3.69 16.20
C SER A 51 -7.91 2.38 15.39
N LYS A 52 -6.84 1.57 15.39
CA LYS A 52 -6.71 0.36 14.57
C LYS A 52 -6.48 -0.91 15.40
N ARG A 53 -6.66 -2.06 14.76
CA ARG A 53 -6.23 -3.37 15.29
C ARG A 53 -4.71 -3.44 15.34
N ILE A 54 -4.18 -4.14 16.35
CA ILE A 54 -2.74 -4.19 16.63
C ILE A 54 -1.94 -4.68 15.42
N GLU A 55 -2.41 -5.72 14.71
CA GLU A 55 -1.79 -6.24 13.48
C GLU A 55 -1.52 -5.16 12.44
N THR A 56 -2.51 -4.31 12.17
CA THR A 56 -2.39 -3.23 11.17
C THR A 56 -1.63 -2.04 11.74
N SER A 57 -1.73 -1.80 13.04
CA SER A 57 -1.04 -0.74 13.75
C SER A 57 0.48 -0.94 13.73
N LEU A 58 0.96 -2.18 13.92
CA LEU A 58 2.39 -2.51 13.88
C LEU A 58 3.03 -2.33 12.50
N GLN A 59 2.26 -2.50 11.42
CA GLN A 59 2.73 -2.31 10.03
C GLN A 59 3.12 -0.87 9.68
N TYR A 60 2.80 0.09 10.55
CA TYR A 60 3.26 1.47 10.37
C TYR A 60 4.77 1.62 10.60
N ILE A 61 5.37 0.70 11.37
CA ILE A 61 6.81 0.67 11.59
C ILE A 61 7.49 0.16 10.32
N PHE A 62 8.44 0.94 9.79
CA PHE A 62 9.17 0.51 8.59
C PHE A 62 10.01 -0.73 8.88
N GLY A 63 9.70 -1.83 8.16
CA GLY A 63 10.34 -3.13 8.34
C GLY A 63 9.39 -4.21 8.86
N ILE A 64 8.27 -3.83 9.45
CA ILE A 64 7.24 -4.76 9.91
C ILE A 64 6.15 -4.85 8.85
N GLY A 65 5.97 -6.06 8.31
CA GLY A 65 4.85 -6.42 7.44
C GLY A 65 3.77 -7.21 8.19
N GLU A 66 2.80 -7.73 7.44
CA GLU A 66 1.70 -8.53 8.00
C GLU A 66 2.18 -9.83 8.65
N THR A 67 3.09 -10.55 7.98
CA THR A 67 3.62 -11.83 8.47
C THR A 67 4.43 -11.67 9.76
N THR A 68 5.27 -10.66 9.82
CA THR A 68 6.07 -10.35 11.02
C THR A 68 5.18 -9.85 12.15
N ALA A 69 4.17 -9.03 11.86
CA ALA A 69 3.22 -8.56 12.87
C ALA A 69 2.44 -9.72 13.50
N GLN A 70 1.98 -10.68 12.69
CA GLN A 70 1.32 -11.89 13.20
C GLN A 70 2.27 -12.77 14.03
N THR A 71 3.54 -12.85 13.65
CA THR A 71 4.54 -13.63 14.40
C THR A 71 4.80 -12.99 15.76
N VAL A 72 5.00 -11.68 15.80
CA VAL A 72 5.13 -10.91 17.05
C VAL A 72 3.90 -11.09 17.94
N LEU A 73 2.68 -11.02 17.39
CA LEU A 73 1.48 -11.22 18.23
C LEU A 73 1.38 -12.63 18.83
N LYS A 74 1.81 -13.65 18.07
CA LYS A 74 1.86 -15.03 18.57
C LYS A 74 2.90 -15.21 19.66
N ASP A 75 4.09 -14.64 19.47
CA ASP A 75 5.18 -14.73 20.44
C ASP A 75 4.82 -13.97 21.73
N ALA A 76 4.19 -12.78 21.62
CA ALA A 76 3.77 -11.98 22.76
C ALA A 76 2.58 -12.59 23.53
N GLY A 77 1.87 -13.53 22.90
CA GLY A 77 0.63 -14.11 23.41
C GLY A 77 -0.52 -13.10 23.51
N VAL A 78 -0.54 -12.08 22.64
CA VAL A 78 -1.55 -11.02 22.65
C VAL A 78 -2.57 -11.27 21.54
N GLU A 79 -3.85 -11.33 21.92
CA GLU A 79 -4.95 -11.46 20.96
C GLU A 79 -5.22 -10.16 20.19
N ASN A 80 -5.97 -10.29 19.09
CA ASN A 80 -6.31 -9.20 18.16
C ASN A 80 -7.30 -8.17 18.74
N LYS A 81 -6.83 -7.40 19.71
CA LYS A 81 -7.53 -6.26 20.31
C LYS A 81 -7.31 -4.98 19.49
N LYS A 82 -8.04 -3.92 19.85
CA LYS A 82 -7.73 -2.58 19.32
C LYS A 82 -6.62 -1.95 20.15
N THR A 83 -5.89 -1.02 19.54
CA THR A 83 -4.66 -0.45 20.14
C THR A 83 -4.95 0.27 21.48
N TYR A 84 -6.18 0.76 21.69
CA TYR A 84 -6.57 1.46 22.92
C TYR A 84 -6.93 0.52 24.09
N GLU A 85 -7.13 -0.77 23.83
CA GLU A 85 -7.47 -1.80 24.83
C GLU A 85 -6.21 -2.49 25.40
N LEU A 86 -5.02 -2.07 24.96
CA LEU A 86 -3.75 -2.70 25.36
C LEU A 86 -3.38 -2.36 26.80
N ASN A 87 -2.96 -3.37 27.54
CA ASN A 87 -2.42 -3.20 28.88
C ASN A 87 -0.91 -2.89 28.85
N GLU A 88 -0.38 -2.22 29.88
CA GLU A 88 1.04 -1.81 29.91
C GLU A 88 2.02 -2.99 29.82
N GLU A 89 1.66 -4.15 30.39
CA GLU A 89 2.44 -5.39 30.29
C GLU A 89 2.49 -5.93 28.86
N GLU A 90 1.37 -5.91 28.14
CA GLU A 90 1.28 -6.35 26.74
C GLU A 90 2.16 -5.44 25.86
N ILE A 91 2.18 -4.14 26.15
CA ILE A 91 3.00 -3.16 25.44
C ILE A 91 4.49 -3.45 25.61
N ASN A 92 4.93 -3.79 26.82
CA ASN A 92 6.32 -4.12 27.09
C ASN A 92 6.76 -5.43 26.41
N LYS A 93 5.89 -6.44 26.36
CA LYS A 93 6.15 -7.68 25.60
C LYS A 93 6.34 -7.39 24.10
N ILE A 94 5.42 -6.63 23.51
CA ILE A 94 5.50 -6.23 22.10
C ILE A 94 6.79 -5.46 21.82
N ARG A 95 7.22 -4.57 22.73
CA ARG A 95 8.50 -3.84 22.58
C ARG A 95 9.70 -4.78 22.53
N GLN A 96 9.81 -5.69 23.49
CA GLN A 96 10.92 -6.65 23.55
C GLN A 96 11.01 -7.53 22.31
N GLU A 97 9.87 -7.87 21.72
CA GLU A 97 9.84 -8.68 20.50
C GLU A 97 10.16 -7.86 19.25
N VAL A 98 9.68 -6.63 19.18
CA VAL A 98 10.00 -5.73 18.06
C VAL A 98 11.49 -5.37 18.03
N GLU A 99 12.16 -5.26 19.19
CA GLU A 99 13.61 -5.02 19.27
C GLU A 99 14.46 -6.12 18.61
N LYS A 100 13.97 -7.36 18.54
CA LYS A 100 14.68 -8.45 17.85
C LYS A 100 14.78 -8.23 16.34
N TYR A 101 13.89 -7.42 15.77
CA TYR A 101 13.85 -7.14 14.34
C TYR A 101 14.60 -5.84 14.05
N THR A 102 15.36 -5.84 12.95
CA THR A 102 15.96 -4.60 12.44
C THR A 102 14.86 -3.64 12.01
N THR A 103 14.81 -2.45 12.59
CA THR A 103 13.73 -1.48 12.32
C THR A 103 14.25 -0.22 11.63
N GLU A 104 13.35 0.42 10.88
CA GLU A 104 13.42 1.79 10.39
C GLU A 104 14.77 2.29 9.88
N ALA A 105 15.52 2.98 10.75
CA ALA A 105 16.75 3.67 10.40
C ALA A 105 17.81 2.68 9.92
N ASP A 106 17.92 1.53 10.58
CA ASP A 106 18.94 0.55 10.26
C ASP A 106 18.61 -0.19 8.96
N LEU A 107 17.36 -0.57 8.74
CA LEU A 107 16.93 -1.13 7.46
C LEU A 107 17.15 -0.14 6.29
N ARG A 108 16.84 1.15 6.50
CA ARG A 108 17.08 2.19 5.49
C ARG A 108 18.56 2.36 5.19
N ARG A 109 19.42 2.35 6.23
CA ARG A 109 20.88 2.41 6.09
C ARG A 109 21.41 1.19 5.34
N VAL A 110 20.99 -0.01 5.71
CA VAL A 110 21.38 -1.27 5.02
C VAL A 110 21.01 -1.22 3.54
N VAL A 111 19.77 -0.84 3.21
CA VAL A 111 19.33 -0.71 1.81
C VAL A 111 20.12 0.36 1.06
N ALA A 112 20.35 1.52 1.68
CA ALA A 112 21.14 2.59 1.07
C ALA A 112 22.58 2.15 0.81
N ASN A 113 23.21 1.46 1.76
CA ASN A 113 24.56 0.92 1.64
C ASN A 113 24.66 -0.13 0.54
N ASN A 114 23.65 -1.02 0.44
CA ASN A 114 23.57 -2.00 -0.64
C ASN A 114 23.48 -1.33 -2.02
N ILE A 115 22.68 -0.26 -2.14
CA ILE A 115 22.58 0.51 -3.39
C ILE A 115 23.89 1.24 -3.69
N LYS A 116 24.51 1.85 -2.68
CA LYS A 116 25.80 2.55 -2.82
C LYS A 116 26.88 1.60 -3.30
N ARG A 117 27.02 0.44 -2.66
CA ARG A 117 27.91 -0.65 -3.08
C ARG A 117 27.69 -1.03 -4.55
N LEU A 118 26.44 -1.20 -5.01
CA LEU A 118 26.16 -1.55 -6.41
C LEU A 118 26.58 -0.45 -7.40
N LYS A 119 26.49 0.82 -6.99
CA LYS A 119 26.94 1.98 -7.78
C LYS A 119 28.46 2.04 -7.86
N ASP A 120 29.13 1.88 -6.73
CA ASP A 120 30.59 1.96 -6.62
C ASP A 120 31.27 0.85 -7.44
N ILE A 121 30.70 -0.36 -7.44
CA ILE A 121 31.18 -1.48 -8.27
C ILE A 121 31.01 -1.20 -9.79
N GLY A 122 30.12 -0.29 -10.20
CA GLY A 122 29.86 -0.02 -11.63
C GLY A 122 29.04 -1.10 -12.34
N SER A 123 28.42 -2.02 -11.61
CA SER A 123 27.56 -3.08 -12.17
C SER A 123 26.44 -2.52 -13.05
N TYR A 124 25.88 -3.32 -13.98
CA TYR A 124 24.72 -2.90 -14.79
C TYR A 124 23.58 -2.37 -13.92
N ARG A 125 23.29 -3.05 -12.80
CA ARG A 125 22.27 -2.63 -11.82
C ARG A 125 22.61 -1.27 -11.20
N GLY A 126 23.86 -1.06 -10.80
CA GLY A 126 24.36 0.22 -10.28
C GLY A 126 24.17 1.37 -11.26
N ARG A 127 24.61 1.19 -12.52
CA ARG A 127 24.41 2.19 -13.59
C ARG A 127 22.94 2.55 -13.78
N ARG A 128 22.04 1.57 -13.76
CA ARG A 128 20.58 1.80 -13.85
C ARG A 128 20.02 2.53 -12.63
N HIS A 129 20.54 2.26 -11.43
CA HIS A 129 20.19 3.01 -10.23
C HIS A 129 20.60 4.48 -10.31
N ILE A 130 21.77 4.79 -10.89
CA ILE A 130 22.25 6.16 -11.14
C ILE A 130 21.35 6.87 -12.17
N MET A 131 21.06 6.20 -13.29
CA MET A 131 20.25 6.76 -14.38
C MET A 131 18.75 6.88 -14.08
N GLY A 132 18.28 6.41 -12.91
CA GLY A 132 16.85 6.43 -12.58
C GLY A 132 16.00 5.53 -13.48
N LEU A 133 16.52 4.38 -13.89
CA LEU A 133 15.84 3.41 -14.74
C LEU A 133 15.50 2.13 -13.96
N PRO A 134 14.48 1.36 -14.39
CA PRO A 134 14.17 0.07 -13.78
C PRO A 134 15.35 -0.91 -13.96
N VAL A 135 15.58 -1.69 -12.91
CA VAL A 135 16.80 -2.51 -12.72
C VAL A 135 16.58 -3.98 -13.08
N ARG A 136 15.33 -4.47 -13.01
CA ARG A 136 14.96 -5.88 -13.23
C ARG A 136 14.76 -6.25 -14.72
N GLY A 137 15.51 -5.64 -15.63
CA GLY A 137 15.40 -5.92 -17.08
C GLY A 137 14.11 -5.44 -17.77
N GLN A 138 13.32 -4.60 -17.09
CA GLN A 138 12.08 -4.07 -17.65
C GLN A 138 12.34 -3.10 -18.82
N ARG A 139 11.46 -3.12 -19.83
CA ARG A 139 11.52 -2.22 -21.00
C ARG A 139 11.35 -0.76 -20.56
N THR A 140 12.19 0.13 -21.09
CA THR A 140 12.20 1.56 -20.69
C THR A 140 11.54 2.51 -21.68
N LYS A 141 11.05 2.00 -22.82
CA LYS A 141 10.45 2.80 -23.89
C LYS A 141 9.04 3.26 -23.55
N THR A 142 8.18 2.34 -23.07
CA THR A 142 6.76 2.59 -22.79
C THR A 142 6.51 2.89 -21.30
N ASN A 143 6.49 1.85 -20.47
CA ASN A 143 6.03 1.92 -19.08
C ASN A 143 7.21 1.93 -18.10
N ALA A 144 7.73 3.11 -17.79
CA ALA A 144 8.82 3.28 -16.81
C ALA A 144 8.63 4.47 -15.86
N ARG A 145 7.39 4.97 -15.72
CA ARG A 145 7.14 6.28 -15.09
C ARG A 145 7.33 6.31 -13.58
N THR A 146 7.03 5.21 -12.88
CA THR A 146 7.28 5.09 -11.44
C THR A 146 8.75 5.31 -11.07
N ARG A 147 9.69 4.91 -11.95
CA ARG A 147 11.13 5.06 -11.71
C ARG A 147 11.73 6.31 -12.35
N LYS A 148 11.30 6.68 -13.57
CA LYS A 148 11.76 7.89 -14.28
C LYS A 148 11.18 9.20 -13.72
N GLY A 149 10.10 9.12 -12.94
CA GLY A 149 9.34 10.28 -12.48
C GLY A 149 8.43 10.89 -13.56
N LYS A 150 7.77 11.99 -13.20
CA LYS A 150 6.84 12.74 -14.07
C LYS A 150 7.51 13.21 -15.37
N ALA A 151 6.70 13.45 -16.39
CA ALA A 151 7.19 14.00 -17.65
C ALA A 151 7.77 15.39 -17.43
N LYS A 152 9.09 15.51 -17.58
CA LYS A 152 9.73 16.81 -17.73
C LYS A 152 9.40 17.29 -19.13
N THR A 153 8.46 18.23 -19.24
CA THR A 153 8.23 18.98 -20.48
C THR A 153 9.48 19.79 -20.73
N VAL A 154 10.17 19.55 -21.83
CA VAL A 154 11.28 20.41 -22.24
C VAL A 154 10.65 21.71 -22.71
N ALA A 155 10.76 22.75 -21.89
CA ALA A 155 10.24 24.10 -22.16
C ALA A 155 11.07 24.79 -23.26
N ASN A 156 11.05 24.27 -24.49
CA ASN A 156 11.41 25.00 -25.72
C ASN A 156 11.28 24.16 -27.00
N LYS A 157 10.19 23.42 -27.19
CA LYS A 157 9.78 23.08 -28.57
C LYS A 157 8.87 24.19 -29.06
N LYS A 158 9.45 25.20 -29.74
CA LYS A 158 8.68 26.11 -30.61
C LYS A 158 7.79 25.24 -31.50
N LYS A 159 6.48 25.45 -31.45
CA LYS A 159 5.55 24.84 -32.41
C LYS A 159 5.97 25.39 -33.78
N ALA A 160 6.31 24.49 -34.71
CA ALA A 160 6.47 24.91 -36.10
C ALA A 160 5.10 25.41 -36.58
N THR A 161 5.02 26.69 -36.90
CA THR A 161 3.85 27.28 -37.55
C THR A 161 3.78 26.71 -38.96
N LYS A 162 2.59 26.21 -39.32
CA LYS A 162 2.28 25.71 -40.66
C LYS A 162 2.02 26.87 -41.60
#